data_AF-A0A7C4TBX0-F1
#
_entry.id   AF-A0A7C4TBX0-F1
#
_cell.length_a   1.000
_cell.length_b   1.000
_cell.length_c   1.000
_cell.angle_alpha   90.00
_cell.angle_beta   90.00
_cell.angle_gamma   90.00
#
_symmetry.space_group_name_H-M   'P 1'
#
loop_
_entity.id
_entity.type
_entity.pdbx_description
1 polymer ?
#
loop_
_entity_poly.entity_id
_entity_poly.type
_entity_poly.pdbx_seq_one_letter_code
_entity_poly.pdbx_strand_id
1 'polypeptide(L)'
;MSQALDRSCYRFNLQANGVFGSAQNLGAFGTATAIVVGDVTYTVTYDDIGGDETVNAGDWFAVRNLRASTEYAFYLLWSDGSQVQVRSWGTP
;
A
#
# COMPACT_ATOMS: atom_id res chain seq x y z
N MET A 1 -14.08 7.77 11.98
CA MET A 1 -13.51 6.90 13.03
C MET A 1 -12.40 6.09 12.38
N SER A 2 -11.12 6.36 12.67
CA SER A 2 -10.05 5.43 12.29
C SER A 2 -10.07 4.28 13.29
N GLN A 3 -10.37 3.07 12.85
CA GLN A 3 -10.35 1.90 13.72
C GLN A 3 -8.96 1.26 13.62
N ALA A 4 -8.24 1.23 14.74
CA ALA A 4 -6.97 0.51 14.86
C ALA A 4 -7.29 -0.99 14.81
N LEU A 5 -6.91 -1.64 13.71
CA LEU A 5 -7.14 -3.07 13.49
C LEU A 5 -5.82 -3.73 13.10
N ASP A 6 -5.73 -5.04 13.37
CA ASP A 6 -4.56 -5.83 13.01
C ASP A 6 -4.27 -5.70 11.51
N ARG A 7 -2.98 -5.65 11.15
CA ARG A 7 -2.52 -5.53 9.75
C ARG A 7 -3.10 -6.61 8.82
N SER A 8 -3.44 -7.79 9.34
CA SER A 8 -4.05 -8.88 8.57
C SER A 8 -5.46 -8.56 8.07
N CYS A 9 -6.13 -7.56 8.66
CA CYS A 9 -7.38 -7.03 8.16
C CYS A 9 -7.21 -6.21 6.88
N TYR A 10 -5.97 -5.92 6.46
CA TYR A 10 -5.67 -5.01 5.37
C TYR A 10 -4.79 -5.64 4.28
N ARG A 11 -4.94 -5.09 3.07
CA ARG A 11 -4.11 -5.37 1.90
C ARG A 11 -3.68 -4.06 1.26
N PHE A 12 -2.56 -4.09 0.56
CA PHE A 12 -2.08 -2.97 -0.24
C PHE A 12 -2.08 -3.34 -1.72
N ASN A 13 -2.47 -2.40 -2.57
CA ASN A 13 -2.27 -2.49 -4.01
C ASN A 13 -1.86 -1.13 -4.57
N LEU A 14 -1.33 -1.11 -5.78
CA LEU A 14 -1.15 0.11 -6.53
C LEU A 14 -1.53 -0.07 -8.00
N GLN A 15 -1.89 1.04 -8.61
CA GLN A 15 -2.13 1.19 -10.03
C GLN A 15 -1.05 2.10 -10.61
N ALA A 16 -0.52 1.77 -11.78
CA ALA A 16 0.43 2.60 -12.53
C ALA A 16 -0.09 2.81 -13.96
N ASN A 17 -0.28 4.06 -14.37
CA ASN A 17 -0.85 4.45 -15.67
C ASN A 17 -2.14 3.67 -16.02
N GLY A 18 -3.04 3.53 -15.05
CA GLY A 18 -4.30 2.80 -15.24
C GLY A 18 -4.22 1.28 -15.08
N VAL A 19 -3.02 0.68 -15.00
CA VAL A 19 -2.83 -0.77 -14.84
C VAL A 19 -2.75 -1.13 -13.37
N PHE A 20 -3.64 -2.01 -12.89
CA PHE A 20 -3.62 -2.48 -11.51
C PHE A 20 -2.56 -3.56 -11.30
N GLY A 21 -1.94 -3.53 -10.14
CA GLY A 21 -1.22 -4.68 -9.60
C GLY A 21 -2.15 -5.71 -8.95
N SER A 22 -1.52 -6.69 -8.30
CA SER A 22 -2.23 -7.65 -7.46
C SER A 22 -2.13 -7.25 -5.99
N ALA A 23 -3.27 -7.08 -5.32
CA ALA A 23 -3.32 -6.75 -3.90
C ALA A 23 -2.58 -7.80 -3.06
N GLN A 24 -1.68 -7.35 -2.17
CA GLN A 24 -0.94 -8.21 -1.25
C GLN A 24 -1.31 -7.91 0.19
N ASN A 25 -1.20 -8.93 1.04
CA ASN A 25 -1.27 -8.74 2.48
C ASN A 25 -0.15 -7.82 2.92
N LEU A 26 -0.41 -6.99 3.94
CA LEU A 26 0.65 -6.19 4.53
C LEU A 26 1.70 -7.09 5.16
N GLY A 27 2.98 -6.84 4.88
CA GLY A 27 4.09 -7.44 5.62
C GLY A 27 4.06 -7.07 7.11
N ALA A 28 4.86 -7.76 7.92
CA ALA A 28 5.15 -7.27 9.27
C ALA A 28 5.77 -5.85 9.20
N PHE A 29 5.68 -5.11 10.30
CA PHE A 29 6.31 -3.79 10.42
C PHE A 29 7.76 -3.81 9.90
N GLY A 30 8.11 -2.81 9.08
CA GLY A 30 9.45 -2.66 8.49
C GLY A 30 9.81 -3.70 7.43
N THR A 31 8.95 -4.68 7.15
CA THR A 31 9.20 -5.75 6.17
C THR A 31 8.70 -5.35 4.78
N ALA A 32 9.50 -5.66 3.76
CA ALA A 32 9.18 -5.40 2.37
C ALA A 32 8.12 -6.38 1.84
N THR A 33 7.12 -5.84 1.14
CA THR A 33 6.11 -6.58 0.37
C THR A 33 6.24 -6.17 -1.10
N ALA A 34 6.21 -7.14 -2.02
CA ALA A 34 6.33 -6.89 -3.44
C ALA A 34 4.94 -6.75 -4.10
N ILE A 35 4.70 -5.65 -4.82
CA ILE A 35 3.52 -5.47 -5.68
C ILE A 35 3.98 -5.50 -7.13
N VAL A 36 3.42 -6.41 -7.92
CA VAL A 36 3.72 -6.54 -9.34
C VAL A 36 2.63 -5.84 -10.16
N VAL A 37 3.03 -4.93 -11.05
CA VAL A 37 2.15 -4.27 -12.04
C VAL A 37 2.77 -4.46 -13.42
N GLY A 38 2.14 -5.28 -14.27
CA GLY A 38 2.77 -5.74 -15.51
C GLY A 38 4.12 -6.42 -15.21
N ASP A 39 5.19 -5.92 -15.83
CA ASP A 39 6.55 -6.45 -15.64
C ASP A 39 7.38 -5.73 -14.55
N VAL A 40 6.74 -4.85 -13.77
CA VAL A 40 7.41 -4.01 -12.77
C VAL A 40 7.11 -4.50 -11.37
N THR A 41 8.16 -4.67 -10.56
CA THR A 41 8.01 -4.96 -9.13
C THR A 41 8.29 -3.71 -8.29
N TYR A 42 7.26 -3.26 -7.59
CA TYR A 42 7.33 -2.20 -6.59
C TYR A 42 7.50 -2.81 -5.21
N THR A 43 8.27 -2.14 -4.35
CA THR A 43 8.43 -2.56 -2.96
C THR A 43 7.63 -1.64 -2.06
N VAL A 44 6.80 -2.21 -1.20
CA VAL A 44 6.00 -1.49 -0.20
C VAL A 44 6.41 -1.94 1.20
N THR A 45 6.59 -0.99 2.10
CA THR A 45 6.85 -1.25 3.52
C THR A 45 5.83 -0.47 4.36
N TYR A 46 5.21 -1.17 5.31
CA TYR A 46 4.33 -0.57 6.33
C TYR A 46 5.18 -0.18 7.55
N ASP A 47 5.00 1.06 8.00
CA ASP A 47 5.69 1.68 9.12
C ASP A 47 4.66 2.04 10.20
N ASP A 48 4.71 1.31 11.32
CA ASP A 48 3.86 1.47 12.49
C ASP A 48 4.54 2.46 13.45
N ILE A 49 4.11 3.71 13.36
CA ILE A 49 4.72 4.81 14.12
C ILE A 49 4.27 4.77 15.59
N GLY A 50 3.09 4.20 15.86
CA GLY A 50 2.54 4.05 17.21
C GLY A 50 3.13 2.87 17.99
N GLY A 51 3.59 1.84 17.27
CA GLY A 51 4.08 0.58 17.85
C GLY A 51 2.97 -0.31 18.41
N ASP A 52 1.71 -0.01 18.07
CA ASP A 52 0.53 -0.73 18.55
C ASP A 52 0.23 -2.00 17.71
N GLU A 53 1.06 -2.29 16.71
CA GLU A 53 0.94 -3.37 15.73
C GLU A 53 -0.39 -3.35 14.94
N THR A 54 -1.04 -2.18 14.89
CA THR A 54 -2.34 -1.98 14.25
C THR A 54 -2.29 -0.86 13.24
N VAL A 55 -2.95 -1.06 12.10
CA VAL A 55 -3.03 -0.03 11.06
C VAL A 55 -4.01 1.05 11.49
N ASN A 56 -3.51 2.27 11.57
CA ASN A 56 -4.28 3.44 11.95
C ASN A 56 -3.87 4.68 11.10
N ALA A 57 -4.55 5.81 11.31
CA ALA A 57 -4.34 7.02 10.49
C ALA A 57 -2.98 7.70 10.68
N GLY A 58 -2.24 7.34 11.74
CA GLY A 58 -0.89 7.83 12.02
C GLY A 58 0.21 7.09 11.25
N ASP A 59 -0.07 5.90 10.72
CA ASP A 59 0.93 5.03 10.10
C ASP A 59 1.18 5.34 8.64
N TRP A 60 2.38 5.01 8.17
CA TRP A 60 2.81 5.35 6.81
C TRP A 60 3.15 4.11 5.99
N PHE A 61 3.02 4.26 4.67
CA PHE A 61 3.45 3.27 3.69
C PHE A 61 4.53 3.88 2.83
N ALA A 62 5.72 3.28 2.82
CA ALA A 62 6.82 3.65 1.95
C ALA A 62 6.79 2.79 0.69
N VAL A 63 6.71 3.43 -0.48
CA VAL A 63 6.73 2.75 -1.79
C VAL A 63 8.02 3.09 -2.53
N ARG A 64 8.72 2.08 -3.05
CA ARG A 64 9.98 2.20 -3.82
C ARG A 64 9.82 1.66 -5.24
N ASN A 65 10.82 1.95 -6.07
CA ASN A 65 10.87 1.63 -7.50
C ASN A 65 9.82 2.35 -8.35
N LEU A 66 9.39 3.53 -7.89
CA LEU A 66 8.52 4.43 -8.64
C LEU A 66 9.29 4.98 -9.86
N ARG A 67 8.66 4.93 -11.02
CA ARG A 67 9.17 5.42 -12.30
C ARG A 67 8.70 6.84 -12.56
N ALA A 68 9.56 7.65 -13.20
CA ALA A 68 9.23 8.99 -13.67
C ALA A 68 8.10 8.97 -14.72
N SER A 69 7.48 10.13 -14.94
CA SER A 69 6.36 10.32 -15.87
C SER A 69 5.26 9.23 -15.79
N THR A 70 4.95 8.78 -14.57
CA THR A 70 3.94 7.76 -14.30
C THR A 70 2.90 8.30 -13.32
N GLU A 71 1.64 8.06 -13.63
CA GLU A 71 0.52 8.33 -12.74
C GLU A 71 0.27 7.11 -11.85
N TYR A 72 0.30 7.33 -10.54
CA TYR A 72 0.04 6.29 -9.55
C TYR A 72 -1.27 6.54 -8.80
N ALA A 73 -1.94 5.45 -8.46
CA ALA A 73 -2.92 5.41 -7.39
C ALA A 73 -2.56 4.30 -6.40
N PHE A 74 -2.45 4.64 -5.12
CA PHE A 74 -2.10 3.73 -4.04
C PHE A 74 -3.33 3.41 -3.22
N TYR A 75 -3.58 2.14 -2.96
CA TYR A 75 -4.81 1.66 -2.34
C TYR A 75 -4.50 0.91 -1.05
N LEU A 76 -5.12 1.36 0.03
CA LEU A 76 -5.33 0.54 1.22
C LEU A 76 -6.70 -0.12 1.08
N LEU A 77 -6.72 -1.44 1.19
CA LEU A 77 -7.90 -2.27 1.01
C LEU A 77 -8.16 -3.06 2.29
N TRP A 78 -9.42 -3.40 2.54
CA TRP A 78 -9.79 -4.45 3.47
C TRP A 78 -9.31 -5.81 2.94
N SER A 79 -9.20 -6.80 3.83
CA SER A 79 -8.80 -8.17 3.47
C SER A 79 -9.71 -8.82 2.42
N ASP A 80 -10.99 -8.41 2.38
CA ASP A 80 -11.97 -8.82 1.36
C ASP A 80 -11.79 -8.13 -0.01
N GLY A 81 -10.86 -7.17 -0.10
CA GLY A 81 -10.53 -6.42 -1.31
C GLY A 81 -11.31 -5.11 -1.50
N SER A 82 -12.27 -4.80 -0.64
CA SER A 82 -12.99 -3.52 -0.70
C SER A 82 -12.09 -2.35 -0.28
N GLN A 83 -12.31 -1.17 -0.87
CA GLN A 83 -11.42 -0.04 -0.66
C GLN A 83 -11.60 0.59 0.73
N VAL A 84 -10.49 0.79 1.45
CA VAL A 84 -10.44 1.65 2.65
C VAL A 84 -10.10 3.08 2.24
N GLN A 85 -8.98 3.24 1.51
CA GLN A 85 -8.47 4.55 1.12
C GLN A 85 -7.70 4.47 -0.19
N VAL A 86 -7.69 5.57 -0.93
CA VAL A 86 -6.88 5.77 -2.13
C VAL A 86 -6.13 7.09 -2.07
N ARG A 87 -4.91 7.12 -2.58
CA ARG A 87 -4.13 8.35 -2.80
C ARG A 87 -3.50 8.34 -4.19
N SER A 88 -3.75 9.38 -4.96
CA SER A 88 -3.15 9.55 -6.29
C SER A 88 -1.91 10.43 -6.23
N TRP A 89 -0.92 10.12 -7.07
CA TRP A 89 0.32 10.89 -7.18
C TRP A 89 0.91 10.73 -8.59
N GLY A 90 1.25 11.85 -9.23
CA GLY A 90 2.02 11.87 -10.47
C GLY A 90 3.47 12.19 -10.19
N THR A 91 4.38 11.43 -10.78
CA THR A 91 5.78 11.84 -10.85
C THR A 91 5.97 12.85 -11.99
N PRO A 92 6.84 13.86 -11.84
CA PRO A 92 7.25 14.74 -12.94
C PRO A 92 7.72 13.97 -14.18
#